data_AF-A0A963PSQ7-F1
#
_entry.id   AF-A0A963PSQ7-F1
#
_cell.length_a   1.000
_cell.length_b   1.000
_cell.length_c   1.000
_cell.angle_alpha   90.00
_cell.angle_beta   90.00
_cell.angle_gamma   90.00
#
_symmetry.space_group_name_H-M   'P 1'
#
loop_
_entity.id
_entity.type
_entity.pdbx_description
1 polymer ?
#
loop_
_entity_poly.entity_id
_entity_poly.type
_entity_poly.pdbx_seq_one_letter_code
_entity_poly.pdbx_strand_id
1 'polypeptide(L)'
;MQLPTIAPGKRFTLPRPTGSADALLLARLARQHTDARRLLAIVTAEPADAQRLADEMPFFETGLRIAVFPDWETLPYDSFSPHQDLISERLATLWSVLQGEVDVVLLPASTALTRLAPTSFLAATTFHFKQKSRLDEAKLKSQLVLAG
;
A
#
# COMPACT_ATOMS: atom_id res chain seq x y z
N MET A 1 -1.52 7.51 -25.43
CA MET A 1 -2.91 7.49 -24.96
C MET A 1 -3.07 8.65 -23.99
N GLN A 2 -4.02 9.55 -24.26
CA GLN A 2 -4.35 10.62 -23.34
C GLN A 2 -5.43 10.08 -22.40
N LEU A 3 -5.10 9.94 -21.12
CA LEU A 3 -6.05 9.50 -20.10
C LEU A 3 -6.93 10.69 -19.70
N PRO A 4 -8.26 10.54 -19.67
CA PRO A 4 -9.15 11.61 -19.26
C PRO A 4 -9.01 11.86 -17.75
N THR A 5 -9.11 13.12 -17.33
CA THR A 5 -9.28 13.44 -15.92
C THR A 5 -10.66 12.98 -15.46
N ILE A 6 -10.69 12.01 -14.53
CA ILE A 6 -11.94 11.46 -14.00
C ILE A 6 -12.40 12.33 -12.81
N ALA A 7 -13.59 12.91 -12.91
CA ALA A 7 -14.17 13.68 -11.81
C ALA A 7 -14.52 12.77 -10.61
N PRO A 8 -14.43 13.27 -9.36
CA PRO A 8 -14.81 12.50 -8.17
C PRO A 8 -16.22 11.90 -8.29
N GLY A 9 -16.38 10.63 -7.91
CA GLY A 9 -17.65 9.90 -7.97
C GLY A 9 -18.08 9.48 -9.39
N LYS A 10 -17.31 9.79 -10.43
CA LYS A 10 -17.55 9.28 -11.79
C LYS A 10 -16.75 8.01 -12.04
N ARG A 11 -17.38 7.07 -12.73
CA ARG A 11 -16.74 5.86 -13.24
C ARG A 11 -16.34 6.06 -14.69
N PHE A 12 -15.13 5.65 -15.01
CA PHE A 12 -14.67 5.50 -16.38
C PHE A 12 -14.30 4.04 -16.60
N THR A 13 -14.58 3.49 -17.78
CA THR A 13 -14.31 2.09 -18.08
C THR A 13 -13.64 1.98 -19.43
N LEU A 14 -12.53 1.25 -19.46
CA LEU A 14 -11.76 0.96 -20.65
C LEU A 14 -11.62 -0.58 -20.76
N PRO A 15 -11.60 -1.14 -21.98
CA PRO A 15 -11.20 -2.52 -22.15
C PRO A 15 -9.75 -2.71 -21.70
N ARG A 16 -9.43 -3.89 -21.13
CA ARG A 16 -8.06 -4.23 -20.73
C ARG A 16 -7.18 -4.28 -21.99
N PRO A 17 -6.10 -3.48 -22.06
CA PRO A 17 -5.15 -3.56 -23.16
C PRO A 17 -4.47 -4.94 -23.24
N THR A 18 -3.95 -5.30 -24.40
CA THR A 18 -3.28 -6.59 -24.63
C THR A 18 -1.87 -6.60 -24.02
N GLY A 19 -1.49 -7.71 -23.37
CA GLY A 19 -0.17 -7.87 -22.74
C GLY A 19 0.09 -6.83 -21.64
N SER A 20 1.35 -6.42 -21.45
CA SER A 20 1.77 -5.44 -20.44
C SER A 20 1.40 -3.98 -20.80
N ALA A 21 0.52 -3.76 -21.78
CA ALA A 21 0.01 -2.43 -22.10
C ALA A 21 -0.92 -1.89 -20.99
N ASP A 22 -1.46 -2.77 -20.13
CA ASP A 22 -2.15 -2.37 -18.90
C ASP A 22 -1.19 -1.71 -17.90
N ALA A 23 0.00 -2.26 -17.69
CA ALA A 23 1.03 -1.68 -16.84
C ALA A 23 1.49 -0.31 -17.37
N LEU A 24 1.71 -0.15 -18.68
CA LEU A 24 2.02 1.16 -19.27
C LEU A 24 0.90 2.18 -19.04
N LEU A 25 -0.35 1.77 -19.22
CA LEU A 25 -1.52 2.63 -19.03
C LEU A 25 -1.59 3.10 -17.57
N LEU A 26 -1.47 2.17 -16.63
CA LEU A 26 -1.54 2.44 -15.19
C LEU A 26 -0.34 3.24 -14.69
N ALA A 27 0.87 2.99 -15.21
CA ALA A 27 2.07 3.76 -14.88
C ALA A 27 1.92 5.23 -15.29
N ARG A 28 1.41 5.51 -16.50
CA ARG A 28 1.16 6.88 -16.94
C ARG A 28 0.04 7.55 -16.15
N LEU A 29 -1.00 6.81 -15.77
CA LEU A 29 -2.03 7.31 -14.87
C LEU A 29 -1.43 7.68 -13.51
N ALA A 30 -0.61 6.79 -12.95
CA ALA A 30 0.09 7.01 -11.69
C ALA A 30 0.94 8.28 -11.75
N ARG A 31 1.74 8.49 -12.81
CA ARG A 31 2.54 9.71 -12.98
C ARG A 31 1.70 10.98 -12.89
N GLN A 32 0.57 11.04 -13.61
CA GLN A 32 -0.33 12.19 -13.58
C GLN A 32 -0.91 12.45 -12.17
N HIS A 33 -1.16 11.38 -11.41
CA HIS A 33 -1.63 11.47 -10.03
C HIS A 33 -0.52 11.93 -9.06
N THR A 34 0.70 11.41 -9.22
CA THR A 34 1.89 11.84 -8.48
C THR A 34 2.20 13.32 -8.69
N ASP A 35 2.14 13.81 -9.92
CA ASP A 35 2.36 15.23 -10.25
C ASP A 35 1.32 16.13 -9.55
N ALA A 36 0.10 15.61 -9.36
CA ALA A 36 -0.98 16.25 -8.61
C ALA A 36 -0.93 15.97 -7.09
N ARG A 37 0.12 15.30 -6.59
CA ARG A 37 0.29 14.87 -5.18
C ARG A 37 -0.89 14.04 -4.64
N ARG A 38 -1.40 13.12 -5.47
CA ARG A 38 -2.49 12.22 -5.11
C ARG A 38 -2.01 10.77 -5.17
N LEU A 39 -2.25 10.02 -4.11
CA LEU A 39 -2.07 8.57 -4.10
C LEU A 39 -3.04 7.90 -5.09
N LEU A 40 -2.55 6.93 -5.86
CA LEU A 40 -3.37 6.05 -6.68
C LEU A 40 -3.45 4.65 -6.05
N ALA A 41 -4.65 4.21 -5.69
CA ALA A 41 -4.89 2.83 -5.30
C ALA A 41 -5.35 2.02 -6.51
N ILE A 42 -4.62 0.94 -6.83
CA ILE A 42 -4.93 0.03 -7.93
C ILE A 42 -5.39 -1.29 -7.33
N VAL A 43 -6.66 -1.62 -7.55
CA VAL A 43 -7.26 -2.87 -7.11
C VAL A 43 -7.23 -3.89 -8.24
N THR A 44 -6.56 -5.01 -8.03
CA THR A 44 -6.51 -6.12 -9.00
C THR A 44 -7.54 -7.19 -8.69
N ALA A 45 -7.92 -7.97 -9.71
CA ALA A 45 -8.80 -9.12 -9.49
C ALA A 45 -8.07 -10.22 -8.71
N GLU A 46 -6.82 -10.51 -9.11
CA GLU A 46 -6.00 -11.59 -8.56
C GLU A 46 -4.71 -11.05 -7.90
N PRO A 47 -4.15 -11.76 -6.89
CA PRO A 47 -2.85 -11.43 -6.29
C PRO A 47 -1.69 -11.37 -7.28
N ALA A 48 -1.63 -12.32 -8.22
CA ALA A 48 -0.57 -12.37 -9.21
C ALA A 48 -0.54 -11.12 -10.12
N ASP A 49 -1.71 -10.52 -10.41
CA ASP A 49 -1.77 -9.28 -11.18
C ASP A 49 -1.16 -8.10 -10.40
N ALA A 50 -1.32 -8.03 -9.07
CA ALA A 50 -0.74 -6.95 -8.27
C ALA A 50 0.79 -7.03 -8.29
N GLN A 51 1.35 -8.23 -8.10
CA GLN A 51 2.80 -8.43 -8.15
C GLN A 51 3.36 -8.14 -9.54
N ARG A 52 2.74 -8.66 -10.60
CA ARG A 52 3.14 -8.38 -11.99
C ARG A 52 3.14 -6.88 -12.27
N LEU A 53 2.10 -6.16 -11.89
CA LEU A 53 2.03 -4.72 -12.09
C LEU A 53 3.11 -3.97 -11.29
N ALA A 54 3.45 -4.43 -10.09
CA ALA A 54 4.53 -3.85 -9.29
C ALA A 54 5.89 -3.98 -9.99
N ASP A 55 6.11 -5.10 -10.70
CA ASP A 55 7.35 -5.35 -11.44
C ASP A 55 7.37 -4.64 -12.81
N GLU A 56 6.23 -4.56 -13.50
CA GLU A 56 6.14 -4.00 -14.85
C GLU A 56 6.00 -2.47 -14.90
N MET A 57 5.28 -1.85 -13.96
CA MET A 57 5.05 -0.39 -13.98
C MET A 57 6.34 0.44 -13.89
N PRO A 58 7.35 0.09 -13.05
CA PRO A 58 8.61 0.83 -12.96
C PRO A 58 9.42 0.82 -14.25
N PHE A 59 9.23 -0.17 -15.12
CA PHE A 59 9.87 -0.22 -16.43
C PHE A 59 9.39 0.93 -17.34
N PHE A 60 8.11 1.29 -17.25
CA PHE A 60 7.52 2.35 -18.09
C PHE A 60 7.67 3.74 -17.50
N GLU A 61 7.64 3.87 -16.17
CA GLU A 61 7.74 5.15 -15.46
C GLU A 61 8.72 5.01 -14.28
N THR A 62 9.98 5.35 -14.54
CA THR A 62 11.03 5.27 -13.53
C THR A 62 10.78 6.27 -12.39
N GLY A 63 11.06 5.86 -11.16
CA GLY A 63 10.91 6.71 -9.96
C GLY A 63 9.49 6.80 -9.40
N LEU A 64 8.52 6.05 -9.92
CA LEU A 64 7.27 5.83 -9.20
C LEU A 64 7.55 5.03 -7.92
N ARG A 65 7.08 5.51 -6.77
CA ARG A 65 7.17 4.80 -5.49
C ARG A 65 5.97 3.89 -5.36
N ILE A 66 6.14 2.64 -5.76
CA ILE A 66 5.07 1.63 -5.78
C ILE A 66 5.21 0.73 -4.56
N ALA A 67 4.10 0.49 -3.86
CA ALA A 67 4.02 -0.49 -2.78
C ALA A 67 2.90 -1.50 -3.05
N VAL A 68 3.16 -2.78 -2.76
CA VAL A 68 2.11 -3.81 -2.70
C VAL A 68 1.62 -3.88 -1.26
N PHE A 69 0.30 -3.86 -1.08
CA PHE A 69 -0.29 -4.06 0.24
C PHE A 69 -0.52 -5.58 0.44
N PRO A 70 0.20 -6.22 1.38
CA PRO A 70 0.21 -7.69 1.47
C PRO A 70 -1.14 -8.22 1.91
N ASP A 71 -1.55 -9.38 1.39
CA ASP A 71 -2.69 -10.11 1.92
C ASP A 71 -2.35 -10.79 3.26
N TRP A 72 -3.36 -11.25 3.98
CA TRP A 72 -3.10 -12.05 5.18
C TRP A 72 -2.59 -13.46 4.89
N GLU A 73 -2.80 -13.95 3.66
CA GLU A 73 -2.50 -15.33 3.25
C GLU A 73 -3.19 -16.39 4.13
N THR A 74 -4.26 -15.99 4.80
CA THR A 74 -5.15 -16.86 5.57
C THR A 74 -6.56 -16.76 5.02
N LEU A 75 -7.33 -17.84 5.16
CA LEU A 75 -8.73 -17.82 4.77
C LEU A 75 -9.56 -16.97 5.76
N PRO A 76 -10.70 -16.42 5.33
CA PRO A 76 -11.66 -15.86 6.26
C PRO A 76 -12.07 -16.90 7.32
N TYR A 77 -11.89 -16.54 8.59
CA TYR A 77 -12.13 -17.43 9.75
C TYR A 77 -11.21 -18.66 9.83
N ASP A 78 -9.97 -18.52 9.36
CA ASP A 78 -8.94 -19.53 9.56
C ASP A 78 -8.60 -19.72 11.06
N SER A 79 -8.15 -20.93 11.39
CA SER A 79 -7.68 -21.30 12.72
C SER A 79 -6.26 -20.80 13.03
N PHE A 80 -5.52 -20.42 11.99
CA PHE A 80 -4.16 -19.90 12.11
C PHE A 80 -4.15 -18.37 12.10
N SER A 81 -3.26 -17.80 12.92
CA SER A 81 -2.95 -16.38 12.82
C SER A 81 -2.07 -16.13 11.59
N PRO A 82 -2.20 -14.96 10.93
CA PRO A 82 -1.30 -14.59 9.85
C PRO A 82 0.17 -14.58 10.30
N HIS A 83 1.08 -14.77 9.35
CA HIS A 83 2.50 -14.72 9.64
C HIS A 83 2.92 -13.33 10.14
N GLN A 84 3.79 -13.28 11.14
CA GLN A 84 4.24 -12.01 11.76
C GLN A 84 4.92 -11.06 10.76
N ASP A 85 5.56 -11.61 9.72
CA ASP A 85 6.19 -10.81 8.67
C ASP A 85 5.13 -10.08 7.84
N LEU A 86 3.99 -10.73 7.53
CA LEU A 86 2.88 -10.10 6.82
C LEU A 86 2.20 -9.02 7.68
N ILE A 87 2.07 -9.25 8.99
CA ILE A 87 1.61 -8.21 9.91
C ILE A 87 2.55 -7.00 9.84
N SER A 88 3.85 -7.23 9.97
CA SER A 88 4.87 -6.18 9.97
C SER A 88 4.90 -5.41 8.65
N GLU A 89 4.85 -6.11 7.53
CA GLU A 89 4.86 -5.52 6.19
C GLU A 89 3.59 -4.70 5.92
N ARG A 90 2.41 -5.19 6.33
CA ARG A 90 1.16 -4.41 6.23
C ARG A 90 1.23 -3.11 7.04
N LEU A 91 1.74 -3.18 8.27
CA LEU A 91 1.90 -1.98 9.11
C LEU A 91 2.90 -1.00 8.49
N ALA A 92 4.03 -1.50 7.97
CA ALA A 92 5.03 -0.68 7.28
C ALA A 92 4.45 0.00 6.03
N THR A 93 3.73 -0.74 5.18
CA THR A 93 3.10 -0.18 3.97
C THR A 93 2.08 0.89 4.34
N LEU A 94 1.21 0.64 5.33
CA LEU A 94 0.22 1.65 5.78
C LEU A 94 0.92 2.89 6.35
N TRP A 95 2.00 2.70 7.10
CA TRP A 95 2.78 3.80 7.63
C TRP A 95 3.41 4.65 6.51
N SER A 96 4.07 4.03 5.53
CA SER A 96 4.64 4.75 4.38
C SER A 96 3.58 5.45 3.52
N VAL A 97 2.37 4.87 3.39
CA VAL A 97 1.23 5.57 2.77
C VAL A 97 0.85 6.82 3.57
N LEU A 98 0.77 6.74 4.91
CA LEU A 98 0.46 7.88 5.76
C LEU A 98 1.53 8.98 5.71
N GLN A 99 2.80 8.61 5.50
CA GLN A 99 3.91 9.56 5.34
C GLN A 99 4.00 10.19 3.93
N GLY A 100 3.16 9.75 2.98
CA GLY A 100 3.25 10.21 1.58
C GLY A 100 4.48 9.70 0.85
N GLU A 101 5.04 8.57 1.31
CA GLU A 101 6.20 7.90 0.73
C GLU A 101 5.84 6.98 -0.44
N VAL A 102 4.54 6.77 -0.69
CA VAL A 102 3.99 5.90 -1.71
C VAL A 102 3.17 6.71 -2.70
N ASP A 103 3.41 6.50 -3.99
CA ASP A 103 2.65 7.10 -5.11
C ASP A 103 1.52 6.18 -5.57
N VAL A 104 1.79 4.86 -5.58
CA VAL A 104 0.86 3.83 -5.99
C VAL A 104 0.81 2.72 -4.95
N VAL A 105 -0.40 2.37 -4.50
CA VAL A 105 -0.63 1.16 -3.71
C VAL A 105 -1.39 0.13 -4.54
N LEU A 106 -0.79 -1.05 -4.69
CA LEU A 106 -1.35 -2.21 -5.40
C LEU A 106 -1.91 -3.20 -4.39
N LEU A 107 -3.14 -3.66 -4.61
CA LEU A 107 -3.76 -4.67 -3.75
C LEU A 107 -4.82 -5.48 -4.49
N PRO A 108 -5.01 -6.77 -4.16
CA PRO A 108 -6.13 -7.54 -4.68
C PRO A 108 -7.46 -7.09 -4.09
N ALA A 109 -8.55 -7.38 -4.80
CA ALA A 109 -9.91 -7.08 -4.36
C ALA A 109 -10.25 -7.75 -3.01
N SER A 110 -9.79 -8.98 -2.79
CA SER A 110 -9.97 -9.70 -1.52
C SER A 110 -9.37 -8.92 -0.34
N THR A 111 -8.13 -8.46 -0.49
CA THR A 111 -7.41 -7.69 0.53
C THR A 111 -8.06 -6.32 0.76
N ALA A 112 -8.52 -5.65 -0.31
CA ALA A 112 -9.18 -4.34 -0.24
C ALA A 112 -10.50 -4.35 0.54
N LEU A 113 -11.18 -5.50 0.61
CA LEU A 113 -12.44 -5.66 1.35
C LEU A 113 -12.21 -5.83 2.86
N THR A 114 -10.98 -6.12 3.29
CA THR A 114 -10.66 -6.30 4.71
C THR A 114 -10.69 -4.95 5.44
N ARG A 115 -11.27 -4.94 6.64
CA ARG A 115 -11.26 -3.73 7.48
C ARG A 115 -9.84 -3.51 8.02
N LEU A 116 -9.41 -2.25 8.01
CA LEU A 116 -8.13 -1.83 8.57
C LEU A 116 -8.33 -1.25 9.97
N ALA A 117 -7.26 -1.33 10.77
CA ALA A 117 -7.20 -0.61 12.03
C ALA A 117 -7.29 0.91 11.78
N PRO A 118 -7.87 1.69 12.70
CA PRO A 118 -7.93 3.14 12.56
C PRO A 118 -6.52 3.72 12.55
N THR A 119 -6.33 4.85 11.87
CA THR A 119 -5.02 5.54 11.79
C THR A 119 -4.48 5.94 13.16
N SER A 120 -5.37 6.19 14.13
CA SER A 120 -5.00 6.46 15.52
C SER A 120 -4.29 5.29 16.20
N PHE A 121 -4.62 4.04 15.83
CA PHE A 121 -3.94 2.86 16.35
C PHE A 121 -2.48 2.86 15.90
N LEU A 122 -2.22 3.03 14.60
CA LEU A 122 -0.87 3.10 14.04
C LEU A 122 -0.05 4.23 14.67
N ALA A 123 -0.63 5.42 14.78
CA ALA A 123 0.06 6.58 15.36
C ALA A 123 0.40 6.40 16.84
N ALA A 124 -0.44 5.70 17.60
CA ALA A 124 -0.23 5.47 19.04
C ALA A 124 0.81 4.37 19.32
N THR A 125 0.99 3.43 18.40
CA THR A 125 1.89 2.26 18.57
C THR A 125 3.16 2.33 17.73
N THR A 126 3.40 3.44 17.02
CA THR A 126 4.64 3.67 16.25
C THR A 126 5.71 4.35 17.11
N PHE A 127 6.93 3.82 17.08
CA PHE A 127 8.06 4.37 17.80
C PHE A 127 9.06 5.02 16.83
N HIS A 128 9.41 6.28 17.06
CA HIS A 128 10.42 6.99 16.28
C HIS A 128 11.69 7.21 17.09
N PHE A 129 12.74 6.49 16.73
CA PHE A 129 14.06 6.64 17.33
C PHE A 129 15.06 7.22 16.33
N LYS A 130 15.97 8.08 16.82
CA LYS A 130 17.13 8.57 16.07
C LYS A 130 18.40 8.22 16.80
N GLN A 131 19.51 8.06 16.08
CA GLN A 131 20.81 7.85 16.71
C GLN A 131 21.12 9.00 17.69
N LYS A 132 21.69 8.68 18.86
CA LYS A 132 21.97 9.59 19.98
C LYS A 132 20.74 10.12 20.73
N SER A 133 19.55 9.57 20.50
CA SER A 133 18.37 9.85 21.35
C SER A 133 18.63 9.37 22.78
N ARG A 134 18.38 10.21 23.77
CA ARG A 134 18.36 9.79 25.18
C ARG A 134 17.04 9.09 25.46
N LEU A 135 17.10 7.85 25.94
CA LEU A 135 15.93 7.04 26.24
C LEU A 135 15.92 6.68 27.73
N ASP A 136 14.73 6.71 28.32
CA ASP A 136 14.47 6.16 29.64
C ASP A 136 14.07 4.69 29.46
N GLU A 137 14.92 3.78 29.96
CA GLU A 137 14.74 2.34 29.80
C GLU A 137 13.43 1.84 30.42
N ALA A 138 13.09 2.30 31.62
CA ALA A 138 11.91 1.85 32.34
C ALA A 138 10.64 2.33 31.63
N LYS A 139 10.63 3.60 31.20
CA LYS A 139 9.52 4.16 30.43
C LYS A 139 9.37 3.47 29.08
N LEU A 140 10.47 3.23 28.37
CA LEU A 140 10.46 2.51 27.09
C LEU A 140 9.91 1.08 27.25
N LYS A 141 10.38 0.35 28.25
CA LYS A 141 9.88 -1.01 28.55
C LYS A 141 8.38 -1.00 28.82
N SER A 142 7.88 -0.05 29.62
CA SER A 142 6.43 0.06 29.90
C SER A 142 5.61 0.35 28.63
N GLN A 143 6.16 1.17 27.73
CA GLN A 143 5.50 1.55 26.49
C GLN A 143 5.50 0.40 25.47
N LEU A 144 6.58 -0.39 25.40
CA LEU A 144 6.65 -1.60 24.57
C LEU A 144 5.63 -2.63 25.06
N VAL A 145 5.56 -2.91 26.36
CA VAL A 145 4.57 -3.85 26.94
C VAL A 145 3.13 -3.41 26.65
N LEU A 146 2.86 -2.10 26.64
CA LEU A 146 1.55 -1.56 26.29
C LEU A 146 1.23 -1.72 24.79
N ALA A 147 2.24 -1.67 23.93
CA ALA A 147 2.09 -1.79 22.48
C ALA A 147 1.89 -3.24 22.00
N GLY A 148 2.20 -4.23 22.85
CA GLY A 148 2.06 -5.67 22.58
C GLY A 148 3.40 -6.37 22.47
#